data_AF-A0A368W3L6-F1
#
_entry.id   AF-A0A368W3L6-F1
#
_cell.length_a   1.000
_cell.length_b   1.000
_cell.length_c   1.000
_cell.angle_alpha   90.00
_cell.angle_beta   90.00
_cell.angle_gamma   90.00
#
_symmetry.space_group_name_H-M   'P 1'
#
loop_
_entity.id
_entity.type
_entity.pdbx_description
1 polymer ?
#
loop_
_entity_poly.entity_id
_entity_poly.type
_entity_poly.pdbx_seq_one_letter_code
_entity_poly.pdbx_strand_id
1 'polypeptide(L)'
;MARFTRNPADEQKSATPGSSSPRRYRKDVAQRAKLDRKTAKTTAKSEKQKAKATAKAEKAAAKAQKKGEHGRITPGNTKKAVGVFKIVAPVLAPYIAKAAFTARDGYDRMRARRLGVPVGDLARFSGRGAALHARIAGDADALQDLRTRTDGHGDGDSTTSQVNVERFTDNAEKRLGQLTSAVRAAERMPSSRRRAAHRSVAGELSRIEDDIMRRLEL
;
A
#
# COMPACT_ATOMS: atom_id res chain seq x y z
N MET A 1 -28.77 -7.90 56.74
CA MET A 1 -28.19 -9.23 57.04
C MET A 1 -28.65 -10.18 55.92
N ALA A 2 -27.87 -10.94 55.18
CA ALA A 2 -26.44 -11.22 55.10
C ALA A 2 -26.11 -11.55 53.62
N ARG A 3 -24.86 -11.34 53.20
CA ARG A 3 -24.37 -11.56 51.82
C ARG A 3 -24.30 -13.05 51.54
N PHE A 4 -24.82 -13.50 50.39
CA PHE A 4 -24.44 -14.78 49.79
C PHE A 4 -23.63 -14.49 48.53
N THR A 5 -22.33 -14.74 48.65
CA THR A 5 -21.32 -14.56 47.61
C THR A 5 -21.55 -15.55 46.46
N ARG A 6 -21.75 -15.03 45.24
CA ARG A 6 -21.76 -15.84 44.02
C ARG A 6 -20.30 -16.09 43.62
N ASN A 7 -19.84 -17.33 43.76
CA ASN A 7 -18.48 -17.75 43.40
C ASN A 7 -18.43 -18.02 41.87
N PRO A 8 -17.52 -17.41 41.09
CA PRO A 8 -17.55 -17.46 39.62
C PRO A 8 -16.66 -18.57 39.00
N ALA A 9 -16.62 -19.77 39.60
CA ALA A 9 -15.64 -20.81 39.22
C ALA A 9 -16.18 -22.24 39.05
N ASP A 10 -17.49 -22.43 38.93
CA ASP A 10 -18.11 -23.70 38.51
C ASP A 10 -19.08 -23.40 37.37
N GLU A 11 -19.09 -24.01 36.20
CA GLU A 11 -18.22 -25.03 35.64
C GLU A 11 -18.54 -25.01 34.13
N GLN A 12 -17.53 -24.81 33.29
CA GLN A 12 -17.63 -25.09 31.87
C GLN A 12 -17.94 -26.58 31.68
N LYS A 13 -19.18 -26.94 31.39
CA LYS A 13 -19.52 -28.28 30.87
C LYS A 13 -20.38 -28.19 29.62
N SER A 14 -19.64 -28.19 28.51
CA SER A 14 -19.90 -28.98 27.31
C SER A 14 -21.29 -28.87 26.66
N ALA A 15 -21.32 -28.13 25.56
CA ALA A 15 -22.15 -28.47 24.42
C ALA A 15 -21.81 -29.91 23.98
N THR A 16 -22.57 -30.90 24.46
CA THR A 16 -22.56 -32.27 23.95
C THR A 16 -23.28 -32.31 22.59
N PRO A 17 -22.61 -32.66 21.48
CA PRO A 17 -23.30 -32.93 20.24
C PRO A 17 -23.91 -34.34 20.31
N GLY A 18 -25.23 -34.42 20.21
CA GLY A 18 -25.95 -35.47 19.49
C GLY A 18 -25.79 -36.93 19.97
N SER A 19 -26.87 -37.44 20.56
CA SER A 19 -27.22 -38.84 20.81
C SER A 19 -27.30 -39.71 19.54
N SER A 20 -26.20 -39.86 18.80
CA SER A 20 -26.08 -40.81 17.70
C SER A 20 -25.77 -42.21 18.25
N SER A 21 -26.62 -43.19 17.95
CA SER A 21 -26.47 -44.58 18.44
C SER A 21 -25.06 -45.13 18.18
N PRO A 22 -24.46 -45.97 19.06
CA PRO A 22 -23.06 -46.41 18.97
C PRO A 22 -22.65 -47.02 17.62
N ARG A 23 -23.61 -47.62 16.89
CA ARG A 23 -23.41 -48.14 15.52
C ARG A 23 -23.22 -47.05 14.46
N ARG A 24 -23.86 -45.89 14.59
CA ARG A 24 -23.77 -44.77 13.63
C ARG A 24 -22.45 -44.02 13.82
N TYR A 25 -22.10 -43.72 15.07
CA TYR A 25 -20.80 -43.12 15.43
C TYR A 25 -19.61 -43.93 14.87
N ARG A 26 -19.62 -45.26 15.04
CA ARG A 26 -18.58 -46.14 14.47
C ARG A 26 -18.49 -46.09 12.94
N LYS A 27 -19.63 -45.97 12.24
CA LYS A 27 -19.66 -45.84 10.77
C LYS A 27 -19.12 -44.48 10.33
N ASP A 28 -19.46 -43.40 11.03
CA ASP A 28 -19.03 -42.05 10.70
C ASP A 28 -17.53 -41.85 10.94
N VAL A 29 -17.00 -42.40 12.03
CA VAL A 29 -15.55 -42.40 12.32
C VAL A 29 -14.79 -43.21 11.27
N ALA A 30 -15.32 -44.37 10.85
CA ALA A 30 -14.71 -45.17 9.78
C ALA A 30 -14.76 -44.47 8.41
N GLN A 31 -15.81 -43.70 8.12
CA GLN A 31 -15.90 -42.89 6.90
C GLN A 31 -14.93 -41.71 6.92
N ARG A 32 -14.83 -40.99 8.04
CA ARG A 32 -13.87 -39.90 8.22
C ARG A 32 -12.43 -40.38 8.07
N ALA A 33 -12.06 -41.48 8.72
CA ALA A 33 -10.74 -42.09 8.56
C ALA A 33 -10.43 -42.50 7.10
N LYS A 34 -11.44 -42.94 6.32
CA LYS A 34 -11.28 -43.22 4.89
C LYS A 34 -11.11 -41.95 4.05
N LEU A 35 -11.80 -40.87 4.39
CA LEU A 35 -11.65 -39.57 3.75
C LEU A 35 -10.29 -38.97 4.07
N ASP A 36 -9.87 -38.98 5.33
CA ASP A 36 -8.57 -38.49 5.78
C ASP A 36 -7.40 -39.26 5.15
N ARG A 37 -7.54 -40.58 4.99
CA ARG A 37 -6.55 -41.39 4.28
C ARG A 37 -6.50 -41.07 2.78
N LYS A 38 -7.64 -40.73 2.17
CA LYS A 38 -7.69 -40.29 0.76
C LYS A 38 -7.08 -38.90 0.61
N THR A 39 -7.42 -37.94 1.47
CA THR A 39 -6.86 -36.59 1.44
C THR A 39 -5.36 -36.61 1.70
N ALA A 40 -4.89 -37.33 2.71
CA ALA A 40 -3.46 -37.52 3.00
C ALA A 40 -2.70 -38.16 1.82
N LYS A 41 -3.30 -39.13 1.13
CA LYS A 41 -2.68 -39.75 -0.07
C LYS A 41 -2.63 -38.78 -1.25
N THR A 42 -3.62 -37.90 -1.41
CA THR A 42 -3.62 -36.87 -2.45
C THR A 42 -2.65 -35.72 -2.15
N THR A 43 -2.58 -35.27 -0.90
CA THR A 43 -1.64 -34.23 -0.47
C THR A 43 -0.20 -34.73 -0.59
N ALA A 44 0.12 -35.93 -0.11
CA ALA A 44 1.45 -36.53 -0.25
C ALA A 44 1.87 -36.74 -1.72
N LYS A 45 0.93 -37.10 -2.60
CA LYS A 45 1.20 -37.16 -4.06
C LYS A 45 1.47 -35.77 -4.64
N SER A 46 0.70 -34.77 -4.24
CA SER A 46 0.88 -33.38 -4.68
C SER A 46 2.20 -32.79 -4.19
N GLU A 47 2.61 -33.09 -2.95
CA GLU A 47 3.87 -32.64 -2.35
C GLU A 47 5.06 -33.32 -3.03
N LYS A 48 4.97 -34.62 -3.31
CA LYS A 48 5.99 -35.35 -4.07
C LYS A 48 6.11 -34.83 -5.51
N GLN A 49 5.02 -34.39 -6.13
CA GLN A 49 5.04 -33.73 -7.44
C GLN A 49 5.64 -32.32 -7.36
N LYS A 50 5.29 -31.53 -6.34
CA LYS A 50 5.86 -30.21 -6.07
C LYS A 50 7.36 -30.29 -5.82
N ALA A 51 7.82 -31.19 -4.95
CA ALA A 51 9.24 -31.41 -4.67
C ALA A 51 10.04 -31.88 -5.90
N LYS A 52 9.43 -32.71 -6.77
CA LYS A 52 10.04 -33.09 -8.05
C LYS A 52 10.06 -31.92 -9.05
N ALA A 53 9.07 -31.06 -9.03
CA ALA A 53 9.00 -29.87 -9.88
C ALA A 53 10.01 -28.81 -9.44
N THR A 54 10.18 -28.58 -8.14
CA THR A 54 11.19 -27.67 -7.59
C THR A 54 12.60 -28.16 -7.88
N ALA A 55 12.91 -29.44 -7.63
CA ALA A 55 14.22 -30.02 -7.95
C ALA A 55 14.55 -29.99 -9.46
N LYS A 56 13.53 -30.08 -10.33
CA LYS A 56 13.70 -29.91 -11.79
C LYS A 56 13.88 -28.45 -12.18
N ALA A 57 13.16 -27.54 -11.53
CA ALA A 57 13.26 -26.09 -11.76
C ALA A 57 14.64 -25.56 -11.34
N GLU A 58 15.17 -26.00 -10.20
CA GLU A 58 16.53 -25.66 -9.74
C GLU A 58 17.59 -26.18 -10.72
N LYS A 59 17.46 -27.43 -11.18
CA LYS A 59 18.36 -27.98 -12.22
C LYS A 59 18.23 -27.25 -13.55
N ALA A 60 17.04 -26.78 -13.92
CA ALA A 60 16.83 -26.00 -15.13
C ALA A 60 17.41 -24.57 -15.00
N ALA A 61 17.25 -23.93 -13.84
CA ALA A 61 17.84 -22.63 -13.53
C ALA A 61 19.37 -22.71 -13.53
N ALA A 62 19.96 -23.73 -12.89
CA ALA A 62 21.40 -23.97 -12.92
C ALA A 62 21.93 -24.24 -14.34
N LYS A 63 21.16 -24.96 -15.18
CA LYS A 63 21.52 -25.19 -16.59
C LYS A 63 21.35 -23.95 -17.46
N ALA A 64 20.36 -23.10 -17.17
CA ALA A 64 20.16 -21.83 -17.85
C ALA A 64 21.28 -20.83 -17.51
N GLN A 65 21.72 -20.79 -16.26
CA GLN A 65 22.89 -20.01 -15.84
C GLN A 65 24.20 -20.52 -16.48
N LYS A 66 24.34 -21.84 -16.68
CA LYS A 66 25.50 -22.44 -17.40
C LYS A 66 25.44 -22.31 -18.92
N LYS A 67 24.27 -22.05 -19.50
CA LYS A 67 24.06 -21.80 -20.94
C LYS A 67 23.84 -20.31 -21.21
N GLY A 68 24.59 -19.46 -20.50
CA GLY A 68 24.80 -18.10 -20.96
C GLY A 68 25.55 -18.19 -22.28
N GLU A 69 24.81 -18.09 -23.39
CA GLU A 69 25.19 -17.47 -24.66
C GLU A 69 24.24 -17.91 -25.78
N HIS A 70 23.40 -16.96 -26.19
CA HIS A 70 22.84 -16.77 -27.53
C HIS A 70 22.17 -17.96 -28.25
N GLY A 71 20.89 -18.21 -27.93
CA GLY A 71 19.98 -18.91 -28.83
C GLY A 71 19.18 -17.92 -29.68
N ARG A 72 19.59 -17.67 -30.93
CA ARG A 72 18.74 -16.99 -31.92
C ARG A 72 17.34 -17.64 -31.94
N ILE A 73 16.28 -16.83 -31.99
CA ILE A 73 14.90 -17.32 -32.02
C ILE A 73 14.63 -17.96 -33.37
N THR A 74 14.92 -19.26 -33.49
CA THR A 74 14.54 -20.09 -34.63
C THR A 74 13.18 -20.74 -34.34
N PRO A 75 12.26 -20.86 -35.33
CA PRO A 75 10.92 -21.43 -35.13
C PRO A 75 10.89 -22.87 -34.56
N GLY A 76 12.00 -23.62 -34.63
CA GLY A 76 12.12 -24.94 -33.97
C GLY A 76 12.34 -24.88 -32.45
N ASN A 77 12.92 -23.80 -31.94
CA ASN A 77 13.23 -23.64 -30.51
C ASN A 77 12.04 -23.09 -29.71
N THR A 78 11.11 -22.38 -30.35
CA THR A 78 9.91 -21.82 -29.71
C THR A 78 8.98 -22.92 -29.17
N LYS A 79 8.76 -24.00 -29.93
CA LYS A 79 7.93 -25.15 -29.46
C LYS A 79 8.52 -25.81 -28.21
N LYS A 80 9.85 -25.95 -28.15
CA LYS A 80 10.56 -26.49 -26.99
C LYS A 80 10.51 -25.52 -25.80
N ALA A 81 10.65 -24.22 -26.05
CA ALA A 81 10.54 -23.18 -25.03
C ALA A 81 9.15 -23.13 -24.39
N VAL A 82 8.07 -23.23 -25.16
CA VAL A 82 6.69 -23.25 -24.64
C VAL A 82 6.45 -24.46 -23.74
N GLY A 83 6.98 -25.64 -24.10
CA GLY A 83 6.89 -26.85 -23.27
C GLY A 83 7.62 -26.70 -21.93
N VAL A 84 8.83 -26.15 -21.94
CA VAL A 84 9.61 -25.87 -20.72
C VAL A 84 8.93 -24.79 -19.88
N PHE A 85 8.42 -23.73 -20.50
CA PHE A 85 7.72 -22.66 -19.81
C PHE A 85 6.50 -23.17 -19.06
N LYS A 86 5.66 -24.06 -19.64
CA LYS A 86 4.50 -24.63 -18.93
C LYS A 86 4.85 -25.38 -17.64
N ILE A 87 6.06 -25.96 -17.55
CA ILE A 87 6.53 -26.70 -16.38
C ILE A 87 7.17 -25.76 -15.35
N VAL A 88 7.93 -24.76 -15.83
CA VAL A 88 8.69 -23.84 -14.98
C VAL A 88 7.85 -22.66 -14.48
N ALA A 89 6.88 -22.20 -15.27
CA ALA A 89 6.04 -21.04 -14.96
C ALA A 89 5.27 -21.15 -13.63
N PRO A 90 4.64 -22.29 -13.25
CA PRO A 90 3.95 -22.39 -11.96
C PRO A 90 4.89 -22.28 -10.76
N VAL A 91 6.15 -22.71 -10.92
CA VAL A 91 7.17 -22.66 -9.86
C VAL A 91 7.72 -21.24 -9.71
N LEU A 92 7.90 -20.51 -10.83
CA LEU A 92 8.37 -19.13 -10.82
C LEU A 92 7.25 -18.11 -10.54
N ALA A 93 5.99 -18.44 -10.81
CA ALA A 93 4.83 -17.58 -10.61
C ALA A 93 4.79 -16.88 -9.23
N PRO A 94 4.96 -17.57 -8.08
CA PRO A 94 4.92 -16.90 -6.78
C PRO A 94 6.08 -15.91 -6.56
N TYR A 95 7.25 -16.16 -7.15
CA TYR A 95 8.40 -15.27 -7.05
C TYR A 95 8.25 -14.05 -7.94
N ILE A 96 7.73 -14.23 -9.16
CA ILE A 96 7.39 -13.12 -10.06
C ILE A 96 6.34 -12.23 -9.40
N ALA A 97 5.31 -12.81 -8.78
CA ALA A 97 4.30 -12.05 -8.04
C ALA A 97 4.93 -11.25 -6.90
N LYS A 98 5.76 -11.88 -6.04
CA LYS A 98 6.46 -11.17 -4.96
C LYS A 98 7.36 -10.05 -5.49
N ALA A 99 8.12 -10.30 -6.56
CA ALA A 99 8.96 -9.30 -7.20
C ALA A 99 8.13 -8.13 -7.75
N ALA A 100 6.98 -8.40 -8.36
CA ALA A 100 6.05 -7.38 -8.84
C ALA A 100 5.51 -6.53 -7.69
N PHE A 101 5.14 -7.14 -6.56
CA PHE A 101 4.70 -6.39 -5.37
C PHE A 101 5.83 -5.54 -4.77
N THR A 102 7.05 -6.06 -4.63
CA THR A 102 8.17 -5.27 -4.10
C THR A 102 8.59 -4.15 -5.04
N ALA A 103 8.54 -4.39 -6.35
CA ALA A 103 8.80 -3.35 -7.35
C ALA A 103 7.73 -2.27 -7.31
N ARG A 104 6.46 -2.67 -7.14
CA ARG A 104 5.35 -1.73 -7.01
C ARG A 104 5.48 -0.88 -5.74
N ASP A 105 5.81 -1.51 -4.63
CA ASP A 105 5.98 -0.84 -3.34
C ASP A 105 7.18 0.11 -3.35
N GLY A 106 8.27 -0.26 -4.03
CA GLY A 106 9.40 0.64 -4.31
C GLY A 106 9.03 1.82 -5.21
N TYR A 107 8.19 1.58 -6.23
CA TYR A 107 7.68 2.63 -7.11
C TYR A 107 6.77 3.62 -6.37
N ASP A 108 5.85 3.11 -5.55
CA ASP A 108 4.96 3.93 -4.74
C ASP A 108 5.75 4.71 -3.68
N ARG A 109 6.77 4.11 -3.04
CA ARG A 109 7.71 4.83 -2.16
C ARG A 109 8.49 5.94 -2.88
N MET A 110 8.99 5.67 -4.07
CA MET A 110 9.66 6.70 -4.88
C MET A 110 8.70 7.84 -5.23
N ARG A 111 7.45 7.51 -5.57
CA ARG A 111 6.41 8.48 -5.89
C ARG A 111 6.01 9.31 -4.67
N ALA A 112 5.86 8.69 -3.51
CA ALA A 112 5.61 9.36 -2.22
C ALA A 112 6.72 10.36 -1.90
N ARG A 113 7.99 9.93 -2.00
CA ARG A 113 9.15 10.82 -1.79
C ARG A 113 9.16 12.02 -2.73
N ARG A 114 8.80 11.84 -4.00
CA ARG A 114 8.69 12.95 -4.96
C ARG A 114 7.56 13.92 -4.63
N LEU A 115 6.53 13.46 -3.93
CA LEU A 115 5.37 14.27 -3.56
C LEU A 115 5.49 14.85 -2.15
N GLY A 116 6.47 14.42 -1.35
CA GLY A 116 6.62 14.83 0.06
C GLY A 116 5.51 14.28 0.98
N VAL A 117 4.79 13.25 0.55
CA VAL A 117 3.57 12.77 1.22
C VAL A 117 3.75 11.31 1.66
N PRO A 118 3.18 10.87 2.80
CA PRO A 118 3.19 9.47 3.21
C PRO A 118 2.65 8.52 2.14
N VAL A 119 3.16 7.29 2.09
CA VAL A 119 2.74 6.29 1.09
C VAL A 119 1.24 5.98 1.19
N GLY A 120 0.67 5.96 2.39
CA GLY A 120 -0.77 5.74 2.61
C GLY A 120 -1.67 6.83 2.02
N ASP A 121 -1.11 8.03 1.86
CA ASP A 121 -1.80 9.21 1.36
C ASP A 121 -1.66 9.38 -0.16
N LEU A 122 -0.88 8.55 -0.84
CA LEU A 122 -0.74 8.57 -2.30
C LEU A 122 -2.07 8.43 -3.05
N ALA A 123 -3.02 7.70 -2.47
CA ALA A 123 -4.34 7.52 -3.07
C ALA A 123 -5.12 8.85 -3.14
N ARG A 124 -4.90 9.75 -2.16
CA ARG A 124 -5.56 11.07 -2.09
C ARG A 124 -4.99 12.05 -3.13
N PHE A 125 -3.72 11.86 -3.53
CA PHE A 125 -3.05 12.67 -4.55
C PHE A 125 -2.72 11.83 -5.79
N SER A 126 -3.67 11.72 -6.69
CA SER A 126 -3.51 11.04 -7.98
C SER A 126 -3.68 12.00 -9.17
N GLY A 127 -3.31 11.56 -10.38
CA GLY A 127 -3.42 12.38 -11.59
C GLY A 127 -2.19 13.24 -11.90
N ARG A 128 -2.38 14.23 -12.79
CA ARG A 128 -1.30 15.05 -13.37
C ARG A 128 -0.91 16.22 -12.47
N GLY A 129 -1.85 16.70 -11.64
CA GLY A 129 -1.66 17.73 -10.63
C GLY A 129 -1.34 17.19 -9.23
N ALA A 130 -1.16 15.87 -9.06
CA ALA A 130 -0.94 15.24 -7.75
C ALA A 130 0.16 15.90 -6.92
N ALA A 131 1.28 16.28 -7.53
CA ALA A 131 2.38 16.97 -6.84
C ALA A 131 2.00 18.35 -6.32
N LEU A 132 1.20 19.09 -7.09
CA LEU A 132 0.73 20.41 -6.67
C LEU A 132 -0.31 20.27 -5.56
N HIS A 133 -1.23 19.30 -5.65
CA HIS A 133 -2.20 19.05 -4.59
C HIS A 133 -1.54 18.59 -3.28
N ALA A 134 -0.51 17.75 -3.37
CA ALA A 134 0.30 17.33 -2.24
C ALA A 134 0.98 18.53 -1.56
N ARG A 135 1.62 19.40 -2.34
CA ARG A 135 2.28 20.61 -1.82
C ARG A 135 1.28 21.59 -1.21
N ILE A 136 0.15 21.84 -1.87
CA ILE A 136 -0.92 22.68 -1.32
C ILE A 136 -1.39 22.16 0.05
N ALA A 137 -1.53 20.85 0.21
CA ALA A 137 -1.91 20.27 1.49
C ALA A 137 -0.81 20.46 2.55
N GLY A 138 0.47 20.28 2.18
CA GLY A 138 1.59 20.57 3.08
C GLY A 138 1.68 22.04 3.50
N ASP A 139 1.47 22.97 2.56
CA ASP A 139 1.44 24.41 2.85
C ASP A 139 0.25 24.76 3.76
N ALA A 140 -0.91 24.12 3.57
CA ALA A 140 -2.07 24.29 4.45
C ALA A 140 -1.81 23.78 5.87
N ASP A 141 -1.17 22.62 6.02
CA ASP A 141 -0.76 22.09 7.33
C ASP A 141 0.25 23.04 8.02
N ALA A 142 1.21 23.60 7.26
CA ALA A 142 2.19 24.56 7.79
C ALA A 142 1.55 25.88 8.25
N LEU A 143 0.50 26.35 7.55
CA LEU A 143 -0.29 27.52 7.97
C LEU A 143 -1.04 27.26 9.27
N GLN A 144 -1.57 26.05 9.45
CA GLN A 144 -2.24 25.64 10.69
C GLN A 144 -1.25 25.58 11.87
N ASP A 145 -0.03 25.08 11.63
CA ASP A 145 1.04 25.09 12.63
C ASP A 145 1.42 26.52 13.04
N LEU A 146 1.51 27.44 12.06
CA LEU A 146 1.81 28.85 12.32
C LEU A 146 0.72 29.51 13.20
N ARG A 147 -0.56 29.22 12.94
CA ARG A 147 -1.69 29.71 13.76
C ARG A 147 -1.58 29.19 15.20
N THR A 148 -1.36 27.89 15.35
CA THR A 148 -1.26 27.24 16.67
C THR A 148 -0.09 27.77 17.51
N ARG A 149 1.06 28.05 16.90
CA ARG A 149 2.21 28.66 17.60
C ARG A 149 1.94 30.09 18.07
N THR A 150 1.21 30.83 17.24
CA THR A 150 0.87 32.25 17.47
C THR A 150 -0.16 32.39 18.60
N ASP A 151 -1.11 31.46 18.69
CA ASP A 151 -2.13 31.41 19.75
C ASP A 151 -1.55 30.97 21.12
N GLY A 152 -0.43 30.24 21.13
CA GLY A 152 0.20 29.68 22.34
C GLY A 152 1.22 30.59 23.04
N HIS A 153 1.70 31.67 22.40
CA HIS A 153 2.64 32.63 23.01
C HIS A 153 1.86 33.81 23.62
N GLY A 154 1.62 33.74 24.93
CA GLY A 154 0.83 34.70 25.71
C GLY A 154 1.57 35.94 26.24
N ASP A 155 2.83 36.18 25.89
CA ASP A 155 3.63 37.22 26.54
C ASP A 155 3.98 38.41 25.63
N GLY A 156 3.25 39.52 25.84
CA GLY A 156 3.88 40.82 26.13
C GLY A 156 4.03 41.86 25.02
N ASP A 157 4.31 41.50 23.76
CA ASP A 157 4.65 42.50 22.71
C ASP A 157 3.95 42.23 21.35
N SER A 158 3.05 41.24 21.32
CA SER A 158 2.75 40.47 20.11
C SER A 158 1.46 40.83 19.37
N THR A 159 0.57 41.68 19.88
CA THR A 159 -0.80 41.83 19.31
C THR A 159 -0.78 42.23 17.83
N THR A 160 0.06 43.19 17.44
CA THR A 160 0.18 43.62 16.04
C THR A 160 0.82 42.53 15.15
N SER A 161 1.80 41.79 15.68
CA SER A 161 2.42 40.66 14.97
C SER A 161 1.44 39.50 14.78
N GLN A 162 0.68 39.16 15.82
CA GLN A 162 -0.39 38.16 15.79
C GLN A 162 -1.47 38.51 14.76
N VAL A 163 -1.96 39.75 14.76
CA VAL A 163 -2.93 40.24 13.77
C VAL A 163 -2.37 40.16 12.34
N ASN A 164 -1.06 40.42 12.17
CA ASN A 164 -0.40 40.31 10.87
C ASN A 164 -0.18 38.86 10.43
N VAL A 165 0.03 37.93 11.36
CA VAL A 165 0.09 36.49 11.08
C VAL A 165 -1.30 35.99 10.72
N GLU A 166 -2.32 36.25 11.53
CA GLU A 166 -3.69 35.79 11.28
C GLU A 166 -4.22 36.28 9.93
N ARG A 167 -4.05 37.58 9.62
CA ARG A 167 -4.43 38.14 8.32
C ARG A 167 -3.67 37.47 7.17
N PHE A 168 -2.40 37.13 7.37
CA PHE A 168 -1.62 36.42 6.38
C PHE A 168 -2.14 34.99 6.18
N THR A 169 -2.35 34.25 7.26
CA THR A 169 -2.84 32.87 7.23
C THR A 169 -4.19 32.79 6.51
N ASP A 170 -5.14 33.66 6.87
CA ASP A 170 -6.47 33.71 6.23
C ASP A 170 -6.39 34.03 4.72
N ASN A 171 -5.48 34.92 4.33
CA ASN A 171 -5.27 35.26 2.92
C ASN A 171 -4.57 34.13 2.15
N ALA A 172 -3.59 33.49 2.77
CA ALA A 172 -2.86 32.36 2.22
C ALA A 172 -3.78 31.15 2.02
N GLU A 173 -4.66 30.84 2.97
CA GLU A 173 -5.67 29.77 2.85
C GLU A 173 -6.62 30.01 1.67
N LYS A 174 -7.14 31.24 1.53
CA LYS A 174 -7.98 31.62 0.38
C LYS A 174 -7.22 31.43 -0.93
N ARG A 175 -5.93 31.80 -0.97
CA ARG A 175 -5.07 31.64 -2.14
C ARG A 175 -4.83 30.17 -2.46
N LEU A 176 -4.57 29.31 -1.47
CA LEU A 176 -4.43 27.86 -1.66
C LEU A 176 -5.72 27.22 -2.21
N GLY A 177 -6.89 27.69 -1.77
CA GLY A 177 -8.19 27.29 -2.35
C GLY A 177 -8.34 27.67 -3.82
N GLN A 178 -7.92 28.88 -4.20
CA GLN A 178 -7.90 29.34 -5.59
C GLN A 178 -6.91 28.52 -6.44
N LEU A 179 -5.71 28.24 -5.93
CA LEU A 179 -4.71 27.43 -6.61
C LEU A 179 -5.19 25.99 -6.80
N THR A 180 -5.86 25.40 -5.81
CA THR A 180 -6.49 24.07 -5.92
C THR A 180 -7.49 24.03 -7.08
N SER A 181 -8.33 25.06 -7.18
CA SER A 181 -9.30 25.20 -8.27
C SER A 181 -8.62 25.39 -9.63
N ALA A 182 -7.54 26.18 -9.68
CA ALA A 182 -6.74 26.41 -10.88
C ALA A 182 -6.06 25.12 -11.37
N VAL A 183 -5.52 24.29 -10.47
CA VAL A 183 -4.93 22.99 -10.82
C VAL A 183 -5.99 22.09 -11.44
N ARG A 184 -7.18 21.96 -10.82
CA ARG A 184 -8.29 21.16 -11.37
C ARG A 184 -8.74 21.68 -12.74
N ALA A 185 -8.80 22.99 -12.94
CA ALA A 185 -9.12 23.59 -14.23
C ALA A 185 -8.04 23.29 -15.28
N ALA A 186 -6.76 23.38 -14.91
CA ALA A 186 -5.64 23.10 -15.80
C ALA A 186 -5.62 21.63 -16.28
N GLU A 187 -6.11 20.68 -15.48
CA GLU A 187 -6.17 19.28 -15.89
C GLU A 187 -7.11 19.01 -17.09
N ARG A 188 -8.10 19.89 -17.30
CA ARG A 188 -9.01 19.83 -18.47
C ARG A 188 -8.43 20.50 -19.72
N MET A 189 -7.24 21.10 -19.63
CA MET A 189 -6.60 21.79 -20.75
C MET A 189 -5.66 20.88 -21.55
N PRO A 190 -5.37 21.21 -22.83
CA PRO A 190 -4.34 20.56 -23.62
C PRO A 190 -2.96 20.59 -22.95
N SER A 191 -2.09 19.64 -23.31
CA SER A 191 -0.83 19.37 -22.61
C SER A 191 0.10 20.58 -22.44
N SER A 192 0.24 21.40 -23.48
CA SER A 192 1.06 22.63 -23.45
C SER A 192 0.53 23.64 -22.43
N ARG A 193 -0.76 24.00 -22.55
CA ARG A 193 -1.41 24.97 -21.67
C ARG A 193 -1.48 24.49 -20.22
N ARG A 194 -1.74 23.19 -20.00
CA ARG A 194 -1.70 22.57 -18.68
C ARG A 194 -0.34 22.72 -18.01
N ARG A 195 0.76 22.42 -18.71
CA ARG A 195 2.12 22.55 -18.16
C ARG A 195 2.45 24.00 -17.79
N ALA A 196 2.06 24.96 -18.63
CA ALA A 196 2.23 26.38 -18.33
C ALA A 196 1.47 26.79 -17.06
N ALA A 197 0.20 26.39 -16.94
CA ALA A 197 -0.60 26.66 -15.74
C ALA A 197 0.00 25.99 -14.48
N HIS A 198 0.43 24.74 -14.58
CA HIS A 198 1.07 24.04 -13.46
C HIS A 198 2.36 24.73 -13.01
N ARG A 199 3.18 25.28 -13.93
CA ARG A 199 4.38 26.06 -13.59
C ARG A 199 4.03 27.37 -12.88
N SER A 200 3.00 28.07 -13.33
CA SER A 200 2.53 29.28 -12.66
C SER A 200 2.05 29.00 -11.24
N VAL A 201 1.24 27.96 -11.05
CA VAL A 201 0.81 27.52 -9.71
C VAL A 201 2.01 27.15 -8.85
N ALA A 202 2.97 26.40 -9.38
CA ALA A 202 4.18 26.02 -8.64
C ALA A 202 4.97 27.25 -8.14
N GLY A 203 5.07 28.30 -8.96
CA GLY A 203 5.73 29.55 -8.57
C GLY A 203 4.97 30.32 -7.48
N GLU A 204 3.64 30.33 -7.53
CA GLU A 204 2.82 30.94 -6.48
C GLU A 204 2.95 30.18 -5.15
N LEU A 205 2.99 28.85 -5.18
CA LEU A 205 3.21 28.04 -3.97
C LEU A 205 4.59 28.31 -3.36
N SER A 206 5.65 28.41 -4.16
CA SER A 206 6.97 28.75 -3.64
C SER A 206 7.00 30.11 -2.92
N ARG A 207 6.26 31.11 -3.41
CA ARG A 207 6.17 32.41 -2.71
C ARG A 207 5.47 32.30 -1.37
N ILE A 208 4.39 31.53 -1.30
CA ILE A 208 3.66 31.28 -0.05
C ILE A 208 4.57 30.55 0.94
N GLU A 209 5.28 29.52 0.50
CA GLU A 209 6.22 28.76 1.32
C GLU A 209 7.34 29.66 1.86
N ASP A 210 7.92 30.51 1.03
CA ASP A 210 8.93 31.49 1.45
C ASP A 210 8.38 32.46 2.51
N ASP A 211 7.12 32.91 2.36
CA ASP A 211 6.45 33.78 3.34
C ASP A 211 6.16 33.06 4.66
N ILE A 212 5.79 31.78 4.61
CA ILE A 212 5.60 30.93 5.79
C ILE A 212 6.93 30.78 6.53
N MET A 213 8.01 30.42 5.83
CA MET A 213 9.33 30.23 6.44
C MET A 213 9.85 31.51 7.10
N ARG A 214 9.74 32.65 6.40
CA ARG A 214 10.09 33.96 6.96
C ARG A 214 9.38 34.27 8.28
N ARG A 215 8.17 33.76 8.49
CA ARG A 215 7.37 33.98 9.71
C ARG A 215 7.55 32.91 10.77
N LEU A 216 8.10 31.76 10.41
CA LEU A 216 8.50 30.70 11.35
C LEU A 216 9.90 30.94 11.93
N GLU A 217 10.75 31.66 11.19
CA GLU A 217 12.09 32.11 11.65
C GLU A 217 12.03 33.35 12.54
N LEU A 218 10.91 34.07 12.54
CA LEU A 218 10.59 35.17 13.45
C LEU A 218 9.97 34.62 14.75
#